data_AF-A0A3S4CEE2-F1
#
_entry.id   AF-A0A3S4CEE2-F1
#
_cell.length_a   1.000
_cell.length_b   1.000
_cell.length_c   1.000
_cell.angle_alpha   90.00
_cell.angle_beta   90.00
_cell.angle_gamma   90.00
#
_symmetry.space_group_name_H-M   'P 1'
#
loop_
_entity.id
_entity.type
_entity.pdbx_description
1 polymer ?
#
loop_
_entity_poly.entity_id
_entity_poly.type
_entity_poly.pdbx_seq_one_letter_code
_entity_poly.pdbx_strand_id
1 'polypeptide(L)' 'MPHMTQRNRKLIGAFLLVGSIVLWCVLATAIYLMLPEGLPGLVLIGYFVIAGMGWLLPSMVIIRWMARPNVVPGQTSR' A
#
# COMPACT_ATOMS: atom_id res chain seq x y z
N MET A 1 -2.02 -19.07 23.10
CA MET A 1 -1.77 -18.53 21.74
C MET A 1 -1.15 -17.15 21.92
N PRO A 2 0.05 -16.85 21.38
CA PRO A 2 0.70 -15.57 21.63
C PRO A 2 -0.21 -14.43 21.14
N HIS A 3 -0.74 -13.68 22.09
CA HIS A 3 -1.54 -12.48 21.83
C HIS A 3 -0.64 -11.47 21.13
N MET A 4 -0.74 -11.35 19.79
CA MET A 4 -0.16 -10.20 19.10
C MET A 4 -0.87 -8.96 19.61
N THR A 5 -0.18 -8.17 20.44
CA THR A 5 -0.69 -6.92 20.96
C THR A 5 -0.93 -5.95 19.79
N GLN A 6 -1.98 -5.14 19.90
CA GLN A 6 -2.42 -4.23 18.83
C GLN A 6 -1.29 -3.28 18.35
N ARG A 7 -0.33 -2.98 19.24
CA ARG A 7 0.90 -2.22 18.94
C ARG A 7 1.80 -2.91 17.91
N ASN A 8 2.03 -4.22 18.00
CA ASN A 8 2.87 -4.94 17.03
C ASN A 8 2.24 -4.95 15.63
N ARG A 9 0.90 -5.01 15.53
CA ARG A 9 0.21 -4.98 14.24
C ARG A 9 0.35 -3.63 13.53
N LYS A 10 0.36 -2.53 14.31
CA LYS A 10 0.65 -1.18 13.77
C LYS A 10 2.09 -1.04 13.29
N LEU A 11 3.07 -1.59 14.04
CA LEU A 11 4.48 -1.56 13.62
C LEU A 11 4.68 -2.35 12.32
N ILE A 12 4.20 -3.58 12.25
CA ILE A 12 4.31 -4.42 11.05
C ILE A 12 3.60 -3.76 9.86
N GLY A 13 2.40 -3.20 10.10
CA GLY A 13 1.66 -2.51 9.05
C GLY A 13 2.36 -1.25 8.52
N ALA A 14 3.08 -0.51 9.35
CA ALA A 14 3.90 0.61 8.91
C ALA A 14 5.06 0.15 7.99
N PHE A 15 5.78 -0.90 8.38
CA PHE A 15 6.83 -1.48 7.53
C PHE A 15 6.26 -2.04 6.21
N LEU A 16 5.11 -2.70 6.25
CA LEU A 16 4.42 -3.18 5.04
C LEU A 16 4.01 -2.03 4.13
N LEU A 17 3.53 -0.90 4.67
CA LEU A 17 3.22 0.28 3.87
C LEU A 17 4.45 0.83 3.17
N VAL A 18 5.57 1.01 3.89
CA VAL A 18 6.82 1.49 3.30
C VAL A 18 7.33 0.51 2.25
N GLY A 19 7.37 -0.79 2.57
CA GLY A 19 7.78 -1.83 1.63
C GLY A 19 6.89 -1.88 0.38
N SER A 20 5.58 -1.67 0.53
CA SER A 20 4.65 -1.60 -0.59
C SER A 20 4.91 -0.40 -1.49
N ILE A 21 5.23 0.77 -0.92
CA ILE A 21 5.59 1.96 -1.70
C ILE A 21 6.88 1.71 -2.47
N VAL A 22 7.91 1.16 -1.80
CA VAL A 22 9.19 0.84 -2.44
C VAL A 22 9.00 -0.15 -3.59
N LEU A 23 8.26 -1.24 -3.37
CA LEU A 23 7.97 -2.24 -4.40
C LEU A 23 7.24 -1.61 -5.59
N TRP A 24 6.25 -0.75 -5.31
CA TRP A 24 5.52 -0.05 -6.35
C TRP A 24 6.41 0.92 -7.16
N CYS A 25 7.26 1.69 -6.49
CA CYS A 25 8.22 2.58 -7.15
C CYS A 25 9.18 1.81 -8.05
N VAL A 26 9.67 0.64 -7.61
CA VAL A 26 10.53 -0.23 -8.42
C VAL A 26 9.77 -0.75 -9.64
N LEU A 27 8.55 -1.23 -9.48
CA LEU A 27 7.71 -1.71 -10.59
C LEU A 27 7.38 -0.59 -11.58
N ALA A 28 6.97 0.58 -11.09
CA ALA A 28 6.69 1.73 -11.94
C ALA A 28 7.95 2.23 -12.67
N THR A 29 9.12 2.17 -12.04
CA THR A 29 10.37 2.53 -12.74
C THR A 29 10.71 1.47 -13.79
N ALA A 30 10.57 0.19 -13.46
CA ALA A 30 10.82 -0.90 -14.41
C ALA A 30 9.91 -0.82 -15.64
N ILE A 31 8.62 -0.56 -15.46
CA ILE A 31 7.67 -0.37 -16.56
C ILE A 31 8.05 0.86 -17.39
N TYR A 32 8.41 1.98 -16.75
CA TYR A 32 8.85 3.18 -17.44
C TYR A 32 10.09 2.93 -18.32
N LEU A 33 11.05 2.14 -17.83
CA LEU A 33 12.25 1.77 -18.59
C LEU A 33 11.95 0.84 -19.78
N MET A 34 10.81 0.15 -19.78
CA MET A 34 10.36 -0.67 -20.90
C MET A 34 9.54 0.12 -21.93
N LEU A 35 9.14 1.36 -21.63
CA LEU A 35 8.43 2.20 -22.60
C LEU A 35 9.38 2.61 -23.74
N PRO A 36 8.93 2.53 -25.01
CA PRO A 36 9.73 2.99 -26.14
C PRO A 36 10.15 4.46 -26.04
N GLU A 37 11.30 4.78 -26.60
CA GLU A 37 11.70 6.18 -26.74
C GLU A 37 10.88 6.87 -27.83
N GLY A 38 10.52 8.15 -27.63
CA GLY A 38 9.70 8.93 -28.56
C GLY A 38 8.19 8.88 -28.30
N LEU A 39 7.75 8.35 -27.15
CA LEU A 39 6.34 8.45 -26.77
C LEU A 39 5.89 9.92 -26.61
N PRO A 40 4.64 10.24 -26.98
CA PRO A 40 4.09 11.57 -26.77
C PRO A 40 4.12 11.94 -25.28
N GLY A 41 4.47 13.19 -24.96
CA GLY A 41 4.51 13.68 -23.57
C GLY A 41 3.19 13.49 -22.83
N LEU A 42 2.06 13.52 -23.54
CA LEU A 42 0.73 13.24 -23.00
C LEU A 42 0.59 11.80 -22.46
N VAL A 43 1.22 10.82 -23.11
CA VAL A 43 1.21 9.42 -22.65
C VAL A 43 2.10 9.27 -21.41
N LEU A 44 3.26 9.93 -21.39
CA LEU A 44 4.11 9.98 -20.19
C LEU A 44 3.37 10.61 -19.00
N ILE A 45 2.66 11.72 -19.21
CA ILE A 45 1.85 12.35 -18.17
C ILE A 45 0.77 11.38 -17.66
N GLY A 46 0.02 10.75 -18.56
CA GLY A 46 -0.99 9.75 -18.18
C GLY A 46 -0.38 8.59 -17.40
N TYR A 47 0.79 8.11 -17.83
CA TYR A 47 1.54 7.09 -17.13
C TYR A 47 1.92 7.52 -15.70
N PHE A 48 2.49 8.71 -15.52
CA PHE A 48 2.86 9.20 -14.20
C PHE A 48 1.66 9.46 -13.29
N VAL A 49 0.52 9.88 -13.83
CA VAL A 49 -0.73 10.00 -13.06
C VAL A 49 -1.18 8.63 -12.58
N ILE A 50 -1.21 7.62 -13.45
CA ILE A 50 -1.64 6.26 -13.08
C ILE A 50 -0.63 5.62 -12.14
N ALA A 51 0.67 5.75 -12.39
CA ALA A 51 1.72 5.25 -11.49
C ALA A 51 1.65 5.96 -10.13
N GLY A 52 1.40 7.26 -10.11
CA GLY A 52 1.22 8.06 -8.90
C GLY A 52 -0.09 7.76 -8.15
N MET A 53 -1.12 7.22 -8.81
CA MET A 53 -2.38 6.82 -8.17
C MET A 53 -2.45 5.33 -7.85
N GLY A 54 -1.73 4.48 -8.59
CA GLY A 54 -1.84 3.02 -8.51
C GLY A 54 -1.38 2.44 -7.18
N TRP A 55 -0.44 3.11 -6.48
CA TRP A 55 0.01 2.69 -5.14
C TRP A 55 -1.08 2.86 -4.05
N LEU A 56 -2.16 3.60 -4.33
CA LEU A 56 -3.29 3.76 -3.40
C LEU A 56 -3.99 2.42 -3.14
N LEU A 57 -4.09 1.55 -4.15
CA LEU A 57 -4.73 0.24 -4.01
C LEU A 57 -4.03 -0.65 -2.97
N PRO A 58 -2.72 -0.93 -3.09
CA PRO A 58 -2.04 -1.77 -2.10
C PRO A 58 -1.98 -1.10 -0.72
N SER A 59 -1.83 0.22 -0.64
CA SER A 59 -1.84 0.93 0.66
C SER A 59 -3.21 0.85 1.36
N MET A 60 -4.32 0.96 0.62
CA MET A 60 -5.67 0.77 1.18
C MET A 60 -5.86 -0.62 1.79
N VAL A 61 -5.37 -1.69 1.15
CA VAL A 61 -5.46 -3.05 1.66
C VAL A 61 -4.72 -3.18 3.00
N ILE A 62 -3.50 -2.65 3.08
CA ILE A 62 -2.68 -2.69 4.31
C ILE A 62 -3.32 -1.86 5.42
N ILE A 63 -3.80 -0.65 5.12
CA ILE A 63 -4.47 0.22 6.09
C ILE A 63 -5.74 -0.44 6.63
N ARG A 64 -6.58 -1.01 5.75
CA ARG A 64 -7.78 -1.72 6.16
C ARG A 64 -7.45 -2.91 7.08
N TRP A 65 -6.37 -3.62 6.81
CA TRP A 65 -5.89 -4.69 7.69
C TRP A 65 -5.42 -4.16 9.05
N MET A 66 -4.67 -3.06 9.08
CA MET A 66 -4.25 -2.41 10.33
C MET A 66 -5.45 -1.94 11.17
N ALA A 67 -6.45 -1.36 10.52
CA ALA A 67 -7.62 -0.75 11.14
C ALA A 67 -8.62 -1.74 11.76
N ARG A 68 -8.58 -3.04 11.38
CA ARG A 68 -9.51 -4.06 11.91
C ARG A 68 -9.48 -4.15 13.44
N PRO A 69 -10.51 -3.75 14.19
CA PRO A 69 -10.47 -3.83 15.65
C PRO A 69 -10.35 -5.28 16.13
N ASN A 70 -9.63 -5.50 17.23
CA ASN A 70 -9.69 -6.78 17.91
C ASN A 70 -11.04 -6.84 18.62
N VAL A 71 -11.98 -7.63 18.08
CA VAL A 71 -13.26 -7.88 18.75
C VAL A 71 -12.92 -8.63 20.04
N VAL A 72 -13.08 -7.96 21.19
CA VAL A 72 -13.01 -8.62 22.49
C VAL A 72 -14.40 -9.24 22.72
N PRO A 73 -14.54 -10.57 22.74
CA PRO A 73 -15.83 -11.19 23.07
C PRO A 73 -16.14 -10.87 24.54
N GLY A 74 -17.15 -10.03 24.81
CA GLY A 74 -17.60 -9.71 26.18
C GLY A 74 -17.75 -8.23 26.56
N GLN A 75 -17.64 -7.27 25.63
CA GLN A 75 -17.83 -5.83 25.91
C GLN A 75 -19.14 -5.29 25.26
N THR A 76 -20.29 -5.91 25.55
CA THR A 76 -21.63 -5.46 25.08
C THR A 76 -22.62 -5.24 26.24
N SER A 77 -22.14 -4.89 27.43
CA SER A 77 -23.06 -4.54 28.53
C SER A 77 -22.49 -3.44 29.41
N ARG A 78 -22.73 -2.18 29.05
CA ARG A 78 -23.04 -1.06 29.96
C ARG A 78 -23.86 -0.03 29.22
#